data_AF-A0A9P6WU10-F1
#
_entry.id   AF-A0A9P6WU10-F1
#
_cell.length_a   1.000
_cell.length_b   1.000
_cell.length_c   1.000
_cell.angle_alpha   90.00
_cell.angle_beta   90.00
_cell.angle_gamma   90.00
#
_symmetry.space_group_name_H-M   'P 1'
#
loop_
_entity.id
_entity.type
_entity.pdbx_description
1 polymer ?
#
loop_
_entity_poly.entity_id
_entity_poly.type
_entity_poly.pdbx_seq_one_letter_code
_entity_poly.pdbx_strand_id
1 'polypeptide(L)'
;MGQDNGQQSSIMNSLPLAMATGLFAIQKFEIGQEPKEWLEIFESSVTLLQITDKDKLNLVQTYLAQEVRSWFFNREFTKWTEFKEALCERFAAKRSSKKATLRKLLDMKRLNHESISEYVDRFEDLRMAHIKDTKKDTKTTRLSDNDLLETFVNGLRPSFLKLVK
;
A
#
# COMPACT_ATOMS: atom_id res chain seq x y z
N MET A 1 12.97 -40.78 -20.96
CA MET A 1 14.14 -39.91 -21.22
C MET A 1 13.62 -38.80 -22.10
N GLY A 2 13.28 -37.61 -21.58
CA GLY A 2 14.21 -36.60 -21.05
C GLY A 2 14.39 -35.54 -22.15
N GLN A 3 13.45 -34.60 -22.29
CA GLN A 3 13.42 -33.26 -21.69
C GLN A 3 13.75 -32.16 -22.73
N ASP A 4 12.66 -31.66 -23.31
CA ASP A 4 12.29 -30.24 -23.40
C ASP A 4 13.24 -29.27 -22.66
N ASN A 5 14.18 -28.68 -23.40
CA ASN A 5 15.12 -27.64 -22.92
C ASN A 5 15.17 -26.43 -23.89
N GLY A 6 14.23 -26.34 -24.84
CA GLY A 6 14.26 -25.35 -25.92
C GLY A 6 13.49 -24.06 -25.66
N GLN A 7 12.52 -24.06 -24.73
CA GLN A 7 11.63 -22.91 -24.53
C GLN A 7 12.09 -21.93 -23.45
N GLN A 8 12.85 -22.37 -22.44
CA GLN A 8 13.32 -21.46 -21.37
C GLN A 8 14.40 -20.47 -21.84
N SER A 9 15.23 -20.86 -22.82
CA SER A 9 16.28 -20.00 -23.37
C SER A 9 15.75 -18.88 -24.27
N SER A 10 14.58 -19.08 -24.89
CA SER A 10 14.00 -18.12 -25.84
C SER A 10 13.33 -16.93 -25.14
N ILE A 11 12.73 -17.15 -23.97
CA ILE A 11 12.05 -16.10 -23.19
C ILE A 11 13.07 -15.18 -22.49
N MET A 12 14.21 -15.73 -22.04
CA MET A 12 15.30 -14.92 -21.47
C MET A 12 15.97 -13.98 -22.48
N ASN A 13 15.90 -14.29 -23.78
CA ASN A 13 16.44 -13.43 -24.84
C ASN A 13 15.49 -12.31 -25.29
N SER A 14 14.18 -12.40 -24.98
CA SER A 14 13.19 -11.37 -25.32
C SER A 14 12.93 -10.36 -24.20
N LEU A 15 13.24 -10.71 -22.95
CA LEU A 15 13.17 -9.82 -21.79
C LEU A 15 14.01 -8.53 -21.93
N PRO A 16 15.28 -8.58 -22.39
CA PRO A 16 16.07 -7.37 -22.62
C PRO A 16 15.44 -6.45 -23.67
N LEU A 17 14.81 -7.03 -24.71
CA LEU A 17 14.17 -6.27 -25.79
C LEU A 17 12.86 -5.61 -25.31
N ALA A 18 12.00 -6.35 -24.59
CA ALA A 18 10.75 -5.81 -24.03
C ALA A 18 11.00 -4.69 -23.00
N MET A 19 12.09 -4.80 -22.23
CA MET A 19 12.55 -3.74 -21.31
C MET A 19 13.19 -2.56 -22.05
N ALA A 20 13.89 -2.78 -23.15
CA ALA A 20 14.49 -1.71 -23.97
C ALA A 20 13.46 -0.95 -24.82
N THR A 21 12.34 -1.58 -25.19
CA THR A 21 11.26 -0.96 -25.99
C THR A 21 10.24 -0.16 -25.17
N GLY A 22 10.38 -0.10 -23.84
CA GLY A 22 9.46 0.68 -22.98
C GLY A 22 8.04 0.10 -22.91
N LEU A 23 7.86 -1.19 -23.23
CA LEU A 23 6.54 -1.84 -23.30
C LEU A 23 5.85 -1.94 -21.93
N PHE A 24 6.59 -1.77 -20.83
CA PHE A 24 6.06 -1.63 -19.48
C PHE A 24 6.88 -0.58 -18.72
N ALA A 25 6.40 0.66 -18.65
CA ALA A 25 6.99 1.70 -17.81
C ALA A 25 6.62 1.46 -16.33
N ILE A 26 7.11 0.38 -15.73
CA ILE A 26 6.94 0.16 -14.29
C ILE A 26 7.88 1.14 -13.58
N GLN A 27 7.31 2.03 -12.77
CA GLN A 27 8.10 2.92 -11.94
C GLN A 27 8.94 2.11 -10.94
N LYS A 28 10.16 2.57 -10.63
CA LYS A 28 10.94 1.97 -9.56
C LYS A 28 10.20 2.11 -8.22
N PHE A 29 10.25 1.08 -7.39
CA PHE A 29 9.78 1.14 -6.03
C PHE A 29 10.72 1.96 -5.15
N GLU A 30 10.16 2.97 -4.48
CA GLU A 30 10.85 3.89 -3.58
C GLU A 30 10.27 3.82 -2.16
N ILE A 31 11.10 4.18 -1.16
CA ILE A 31 10.66 4.24 0.22
C ILE A 31 9.55 5.29 0.36
N GLY A 32 8.45 4.91 1.01
CA GLY A 32 7.27 5.77 1.18
C GLY A 32 6.14 5.46 0.22
N GLN A 33 6.38 4.67 -0.83
CA GLN A 33 5.30 4.12 -1.66
C GLN A 33 4.60 2.94 -0.95
N GLU A 34 3.31 2.77 -1.22
CA GLU A 34 2.54 1.62 -0.71
C GLU A 34 2.97 0.35 -1.47
N PRO A 35 3.61 -0.64 -0.80
CA PRO A 35 4.20 -1.78 -1.51
C PRO A 35 3.16 -2.64 -2.23
N LYS A 36 1.92 -2.72 -1.71
CA LYS A 36 0.86 -3.53 -2.32
C LYS A 36 0.43 -2.98 -3.67
N GLU A 37 0.21 -1.67 -3.75
CA GLU A 37 -0.20 -1.02 -5.00
C GLU A 37 0.89 -1.15 -6.06
N TRP A 38 2.15 -0.97 -5.66
CA TRP A 38 3.27 -1.18 -6.56
C TRP A 38 3.42 -2.64 -7.02
N LEU A 39 3.26 -3.60 -6.11
CA LEU A 39 3.29 -5.03 -6.43
C LEU A 39 2.19 -5.43 -7.40
N GLU A 40 0.98 -4.89 -7.25
CA GLU A 40 -0.14 -5.14 -8.18
C GLU A 40 0.22 -4.67 -9.61
N ILE A 41 0.78 -3.47 -9.75
CA ILE A 41 1.22 -2.93 -11.05
C ILE A 41 2.33 -3.81 -11.65
N PHE A 42 3.32 -4.18 -10.83
CA PHE A 42 4.43 -5.04 -11.26
C PHE A 42 3.90 -6.40 -11.73
N GLU A 43 3.07 -7.07 -10.92
CA GLU A 43 2.50 -8.37 -11.23
C GLU A 43 1.64 -8.33 -12.50
N SER A 44 0.76 -7.34 -12.65
CA SER A 44 -0.03 -7.18 -13.87
C SER A 44 0.83 -7.01 -15.12
N SER A 45 1.93 -6.25 -15.00
CA SER A 45 2.86 -6.01 -16.12
C SER A 45 3.63 -7.27 -16.53
N VAL A 46 3.94 -8.15 -15.59
CA VAL A 46 4.70 -9.39 -15.87
C VAL A 46 3.81 -10.62 -16.03
N THR A 47 2.50 -10.51 -15.79
CA THR A 47 1.53 -11.64 -15.86
C THR A 47 1.53 -12.28 -17.24
N LEU A 48 1.61 -11.46 -18.30
CA LEU A 48 1.61 -11.94 -19.69
C LEU A 48 2.87 -12.72 -20.07
N LEU A 49 3.94 -12.63 -19.27
CA LEU A 49 5.23 -13.24 -19.57
C LEU A 49 5.35 -14.69 -19.04
N GLN A 50 4.38 -15.18 -18.26
CA GLN A 50 4.37 -16.53 -17.68
C GLN A 50 5.71 -16.95 -17.03
N ILE A 51 6.39 -15.98 -16.40
CA ILE A 51 7.73 -16.18 -15.84
C ILE A 51 7.69 -16.85 -14.46
N THR A 52 8.76 -17.59 -14.14
CA THR A 52 8.89 -18.30 -12.86
C THR A 52 9.16 -17.35 -11.70
N ASP A 53 9.00 -17.81 -10.46
CA ASP A 53 9.34 -17.03 -9.27
C ASP A 53 10.81 -16.57 -9.26
N LYS A 54 11.72 -17.44 -9.72
CA LYS A 54 13.14 -17.12 -9.86
C LYS A 54 13.36 -15.97 -10.85
N ASP A 55 12.65 -16.00 -11.98
CA ASP A 55 12.72 -14.94 -13.00
C ASP A 55 12.12 -13.63 -12.47
N LYS A 56 11.00 -13.69 -11.73
CA LYS A 56 10.42 -12.51 -11.07
C LYS A 56 11.37 -11.87 -10.07
N LEU A 57 12.06 -12.67 -9.26
CA LEU A 57 13.06 -12.18 -8.30
C LEU A 57 14.29 -11.58 -9.02
N ASN A 58 14.71 -12.16 -10.13
CA ASN A 58 15.77 -11.59 -10.96
C ASN A 58 15.34 -10.30 -11.68
N LEU A 59 14.06 -10.17 -11.99
CA LEU A 59 13.51 -9.00 -12.66
C LEU A 59 13.26 -7.86 -11.67
N VAL A 60 12.67 -8.15 -10.51
CA VAL A 60 12.20 -7.15 -9.55
C VAL A 60 13.33 -6.25 -9.06
N GLN A 61 14.53 -6.79 -8.87
CA GLN A 61 15.71 -6.03 -8.44
C GLN A 61 16.00 -4.83 -9.35
N THR A 62 15.70 -4.91 -10.65
CA THR A 62 15.91 -3.81 -11.61
C THR A 62 14.93 -2.65 -11.40
N TYR A 63 13.77 -2.95 -10.83
CA TYR A 63 12.70 -2.01 -10.48
C TYR A 63 12.71 -1.59 -9.00
N LEU A 64 13.73 -1.96 -8.23
CA LEU A 64 13.92 -1.43 -6.88
C LEU A 64 14.87 -0.22 -6.93
N ALA A 65 14.52 0.86 -6.22
CA ALA A 65 15.44 1.96 -5.93
C ALA A 65 16.63 1.48 -5.08
N GLN A 66 17.73 2.23 -5.08
CA GLN A 66 19.01 1.79 -4.53
C GLN A 66 18.93 1.29 -3.09
N GLU A 67 18.22 2.01 -2.22
CA GLU A 67 18.07 1.64 -0.81
C GLU A 67 17.30 0.33 -0.61
N VAL A 68 16.18 0.17 -1.34
CA VAL A 68 15.37 -1.05 -1.27
C VAL A 68 16.08 -2.23 -1.92
N ARG A 69 16.80 -1.99 -3.02
CA ARG A 69 17.63 -2.99 -3.70
C ARG A 69 18.75 -3.49 -2.79
N SER A 70 19.37 -2.61 -2.02
CA SER A 70 20.40 -2.99 -1.04
C SER A 70 19.81 -3.89 0.05
N TRP A 71 18.61 -3.57 0.54
CA TRP A 71 17.88 -4.45 1.48
C TRP A 71 17.53 -5.81 0.86
N PHE A 72 17.12 -5.82 -0.41
CA PHE A 72 16.78 -7.04 -1.14
C PHE A 72 17.97 -7.99 -1.25
N PHE A 73 19.16 -7.50 -1.62
CA PHE A 73 20.37 -8.33 -1.74
C PHE A 73 20.89 -8.88 -0.41
N ASN A 74 20.56 -8.23 0.70
CA ASN A 74 20.91 -8.72 2.04
C ASN A 74 19.99 -9.85 2.52
N ARG A 75 19.05 -10.32 1.68
CA ARG A 75 18.13 -11.42 1.97
C ARG A 75 18.13 -12.42 0.82
N GLU A 76 18.00 -13.69 1.17
CA GLU A 76 17.84 -14.77 0.19
C GLU A 76 16.35 -15.09 0.03
N PHE A 77 15.73 -14.53 -1.00
CA PHE A 77 14.37 -14.88 -1.38
C PHE A 77 14.40 -16.04 -2.36
N THR A 78 13.66 -17.10 -2.08
CA THR A 78 13.55 -18.26 -2.99
C THR A 78 12.19 -18.32 -3.66
N LYS A 79 11.16 -17.78 -3.00
CA LYS A 79 9.80 -17.69 -3.52
C LYS A 79 9.39 -16.24 -3.66
N TRP A 80 8.58 -15.98 -4.68
CA TRP A 80 8.04 -14.64 -4.92
C TRP A 80 7.15 -14.18 -3.76
N THR A 81 6.37 -15.10 -3.18
CA THR A 81 5.51 -14.81 -2.02
C THR A 81 6.30 -14.33 -0.80
N GLU A 82 7.46 -14.93 -0.51
CA GLU A 82 8.34 -14.54 0.59
C GLU A 82 8.82 -13.10 0.42
N PHE A 83 9.20 -12.74 -0.80
CA PHE A 83 9.58 -11.37 -1.13
C PHE A 83 8.41 -10.39 -0.94
N LYS A 84 7.22 -10.71 -1.44
CA LYS A 84 6.04 -9.84 -1.31
C LYS A 84 5.69 -9.55 0.14
N GLU A 85 5.69 -10.59 0.97
CA GLU A 85 5.40 -10.48 2.40
C GLU A 85 6.46 -9.62 3.10
N ALA A 86 7.75 -9.90 2.86
CA ALA A 86 8.85 -9.16 3.46
C ALA A 86 8.88 -7.69 3.01
N LEU A 87 8.56 -7.40 1.75
CA LEU A 87 8.49 -6.04 1.21
C LEU A 87 7.38 -5.25 1.91
N CYS A 88 6.18 -5.85 2.02
CA CYS A 88 5.05 -5.26 2.73
C CYS A 88 5.36 -5.06 4.21
N GLU A 89 5.95 -6.04 4.89
CA GLU A 89 6.29 -5.93 6.31
C GLU A 89 7.29 -4.80 6.58
N ARG A 90 8.30 -4.68 5.72
CA ARG A 90 9.40 -3.73 5.88
C ARG A 90 9.02 -2.30 5.49
N PHE A 91 8.30 -2.14 4.37
CA PHE A 91 8.11 -0.84 3.72
C PHE A 91 6.66 -0.40 3.61
N ALA A 92 5.68 -1.22 4.03
CA ALA A 92 4.35 -0.66 4.19
C ALA A 92 4.45 0.40 5.26
N ALA A 93 4.12 1.64 4.89
CA ALA A 93 3.85 2.66 5.89
C ALA A 93 2.94 2.01 6.93
N LYS A 94 3.34 2.04 8.20
CA LYS A 94 2.47 1.60 9.29
C LYS A 94 1.21 2.45 9.19
N ARG A 95 0.21 1.97 8.43
CA ARG A 95 -1.14 2.53 8.45
C ARG A 95 -1.44 2.59 9.92
N SER A 96 -1.77 3.81 10.37
CA SER A 96 -2.04 4.11 11.76
C SER A 96 -2.78 2.92 12.34
N SER A 97 -2.24 2.30 13.40
CA SER A 97 -2.81 1.06 13.94
C SER A 97 -4.33 1.17 14.02
N LYS A 98 -5.09 0.08 13.87
CA LYS A 98 -6.58 0.15 13.91
C LYS A 98 -7.11 1.00 15.08
N LYS A 99 -6.44 0.89 16.24
CA LYS A 99 -6.68 1.72 17.43
C LYS A 99 -6.34 3.20 17.23
N ALA A 100 -5.25 3.52 16.54
CA ALA A 100 -4.89 4.88 16.15
C ALA A 100 -5.85 5.48 15.12
N THR A 101 -6.35 4.73 14.12
CA THR A 101 -7.36 5.23 13.17
C THR A 101 -8.68 5.50 13.88
N LEU A 102 -9.14 4.56 14.73
CA LEU A 102 -10.32 4.77 15.57
C LEU A 102 -10.16 5.97 16.50
N ARG A 103 -9.00 6.11 17.16
CA ARG A 103 -8.73 7.24 18.04
C ARG A 103 -8.69 8.57 17.29
N LYS A 104 -8.07 8.61 16.11
CA LYS A 104 -8.06 9.80 15.24
C LYS A 104 -9.46 10.20 14.80
N LEU A 105 -10.33 9.22 14.52
CA LEU A 105 -11.72 9.48 14.16
C LEU A 105 -12.49 10.05 15.36
N LEU A 106 -12.36 9.45 16.55
CA LEU A 106 -13.03 9.90 17.78
C LEU A 106 -12.54 11.27 18.28
N ASP A 107 -11.24 11.57 18.12
CA ASP A 107 -10.64 12.83 18.53
C ASP A 107 -10.72 13.91 17.44
N MET A 108 -11.40 13.64 16.32
CA MET A 108 -11.44 14.55 15.18
C MET A 108 -12.22 15.82 15.52
N LYS A 109 -11.58 16.97 15.27
CA LYS A 109 -12.19 18.30 15.40
C LYS A 109 -11.95 19.10 14.14
N ARG A 110 -12.88 19.99 13.82
CA ARG A 110 -12.71 20.97 12.75
C ARG A 110 -11.59 21.94 13.12
N LEU A 111 -10.66 22.16 12.19
CA LEU A 111 -9.61 23.15 12.36
C LEU A 111 -10.19 24.56 12.18
N ASN A 112 -9.58 25.57 12.81
CA ASN A 112 -10.10 26.95 12.78
C ASN A 112 -10.10 27.57 11.37
N HIS A 113 -9.25 27.07 10.46
CA HIS A 113 -9.08 27.54 9.09
C HIS A 113 -9.66 26.55 8.06
N GLU A 114 -10.24 25.44 8.51
CA GLU A 114 -10.80 24.40 7.66
C GLU A 114 -12.27 24.72 7.38
N SER A 115 -12.65 24.70 6.10
CA SER A 115 -14.05 24.80 5.69
C SER A 115 -14.85 23.58 6.16
N ILE A 116 -16.17 23.72 6.20
CA ILE A 116 -17.05 22.57 6.54
C ILE A 116 -16.86 21.43 5.53
N SER A 117 -16.66 21.75 4.25
CA SER A 117 -16.44 20.74 3.20
C SER A 117 -15.15 19.96 3.43
N GLU A 118 -14.04 20.64 3.67
CA GLU A 118 -12.74 20.00 3.92
C GLU A 118 -12.76 19.12 5.18
N TYR A 119 -13.49 19.57 6.22
CA TYR A 119 -13.71 18.76 7.42
C TYR A 119 -14.52 17.50 7.14
N VAL A 120 -15.58 17.60 6.33
CA VAL A 120 -16.40 16.46 5.92
C VAL A 120 -15.57 15.47 5.12
N ASP A 121 -14.78 15.93 4.15
CA ASP A 121 -13.93 15.08 3.33
C ASP A 121 -12.93 14.31 4.20
N ARG A 122 -12.27 15.01 5.12
CA ARG A 122 -11.28 14.42 6.02
C ARG A 122 -11.91 13.45 7.03
N PHE A 123 -13.17 13.68 7.42
CA PHE A 123 -13.92 12.79 8.30
C PHE A 123 -14.35 11.52 7.57
N GLU A 124 -14.84 11.65 6.33
CA GLU A 124 -15.19 10.51 5.49
C GLU A 124 -13.96 9.67 5.12
N ASP A 125 -12.81 10.29 4.85
CA ASP A 125 -11.55 9.57 4.61
C ASP A 125 -11.16 8.70 5.82
N LEU A 126 -11.25 9.24 7.03
CA LEU A 126 -10.96 8.50 8.27
C LEU A 126 -11.99 7.42 8.56
N ARG A 127 -13.27 7.69 8.28
CA ARG A 127 -14.36 6.72 8.40
C ARG A 127 -14.17 5.55 7.42
N MET A 128 -13.83 5.84 6.16
CA MET A 128 -13.56 4.84 5.14
C MET A 128 -12.33 4.01 5.48
N ALA A 129 -11.27 4.62 6.02
CA ALA A 129 -10.12 3.90 6.54
C ALA A 129 -10.52 2.94 7.69
N HIS A 130 -11.34 3.39 8.64
CA HIS A 130 -11.85 2.55 9.73
C HIS A 130 -12.74 1.39 9.23
N ILE A 131 -13.62 1.64 8.25
CA ILE A 131 -14.45 0.58 7.64
C ILE A 131 -13.58 -0.46 6.92
N LYS A 132 -12.54 -0.02 6.20
CA LYS A 132 -11.60 -0.92 5.51
C LYS A 132 -10.81 -1.77 6.51
N ASP A 133 -10.46 -1.21 7.66
CA ASP A 133 -9.72 -1.90 8.74
C ASP A 133 -10.59 -2.91 9.52
N THR A 134 -11.90 -2.63 9.67
CA THR A 134 -12.86 -3.50 10.36
C THR A 134 -13.36 -4.67 9.50
N LYS A 135 -13.49 -4.49 8.18
CA LYS A 135 -13.90 -5.57 7.25
C LYS A 135 -12.93 -6.77 7.18
N LYS A 136 -11.67 -6.60 7.62
CA LYS A 136 -10.65 -7.65 7.57
C LYS A 136 -10.58 -8.54 8.82
N ASP A 137 -11.38 -8.27 9.86
CA ASP A 137 -11.20 -8.93 11.16
C ASP A 137 -12.52 -8.97 11.97
N THR A 138 -13.06 -10.17 12.19
CA THR A 138 -14.36 -10.43 12.84
C THR A 138 -14.43 -10.02 14.32
N LYS A 139 -13.31 -9.59 14.92
CA LYS A 139 -13.22 -9.21 16.35
C LYS A 139 -13.25 -7.70 16.63
N THR A 140 -13.30 -6.84 15.61
CA THR A 140 -13.24 -5.38 15.84
C THR A 140 -14.63 -4.79 16.06
N THR A 141 -14.82 -4.05 17.15
CA THR A 141 -16.04 -3.30 17.43
C THR A 141 -16.28 -2.27 16.32
N ARG A 142 -17.29 -2.51 15.49
CA ARG A 142 -17.76 -1.54 14.51
C ARG A 142 -18.47 -0.42 15.27
N LEU A 143 -18.04 0.82 15.10
CA LEU A 143 -18.78 1.98 15.63
C LEU A 143 -20.20 1.96 15.08
N SER A 144 -21.19 2.24 15.93
CA SER A 144 -22.56 2.41 15.47
C SER A 144 -22.69 3.72 14.69
N ASP A 145 -23.68 3.82 13.80
CA ASP A 145 -23.94 5.06 13.07
C ASP A 145 -24.24 6.23 14.01
N ASN A 146 -24.79 5.95 15.20
CA ASN A 146 -25.01 6.95 16.25
C ASN A 146 -23.70 7.46 16.87
N ASP A 147 -22.73 6.57 17.16
CA ASP A 147 -21.43 6.99 17.69
C ASP A 147 -20.65 7.84 16.67
N LEU A 148 -20.79 7.52 15.39
CA LEU A 148 -20.19 8.29 14.29
C LEU A 148 -20.84 9.68 14.15
N LEU A 149 -22.17 9.75 14.21
CA LEU A 149 -22.92 11.01 14.21
C LEU A 149 -22.54 11.88 15.41
N GLU A 150 -22.46 11.30 16.60
CA GLU A 150 -22.09 12.03 17.81
C GLU A 150 -20.65 12.56 17.71
N THR A 151 -19.72 11.73 17.22
CA THR A 151 -18.33 12.14 16.97
C THR A 151 -18.25 13.28 15.96
N PHE A 152 -18.96 13.17 14.83
CA PHE A 152 -19.00 14.19 13.78
C PHE A 152 -19.55 15.53 14.31
N VAL A 153 -20.68 15.50 15.02
CA VAL A 153 -21.32 16.69 15.59
C VAL A 153 -20.46 17.32 16.68
N ASN A 154 -19.79 16.51 17.51
CA ASN A 154 -18.87 17.00 18.53
C ASN A 154 -17.62 17.65 17.93
N GLY A 155 -17.11 17.13 16.82
CA GLY A 155 -15.99 17.71 16.09
C GLY A 155 -16.33 19.00 15.34
N LEU A 156 -17.61 19.20 14.97
CA LEU A 156 -18.14 20.45 14.42
C LEU A 156 -18.35 21.54 15.46
N ARG A 157 -18.45 21.18 16.76
CA ARG A 157 -18.64 22.19 17.80
C ARG A 157 -17.45 23.15 17.74
N PRO A 158 -17.72 24.45 17.56
CA PRO A 158 -16.64 25.41 17.54
C PRO A 158 -15.94 25.37 18.91
N SER A 159 -14.62 25.45 18.89
CA SER A 159 -13.80 25.71 20.08
C SER A 159 -14.03 27.15 20.56
N PHE A 160 -15.28 27.57 20.78
CA PHE A 160 -15.61 28.88 21.34
C PHE A 160 -15.53 28.83 22.86
N LEU A 161 -14.33 28.61 23.41
CA LEU A 161 -14.05 28.93 24.81
C LEU A 161 -12.61 29.41 24.98
N LYS A 162 -12.39 30.70 24.71
CA LYS A 162 -12.00 31.72 25.70
C LYS A 162 -11.46 32.96 24.96
N LEU A 163 -12.36 33.85 24.55
CA LEU A 163 -12.03 35.27 24.53
C LEU A 163 -12.30 35.78 25.94
N VAL A 164 -11.28 35.69 26.79
CA VAL A 164 -11.23 36.46 28.03
C VAL A 164 -10.66 37.82 27.62
N LYS A 165 -11.48 38.87 27.74
CA LYS A 165 -11.00 40.24 27.90
C LYS A 165 -11.11 40.59 29.37
#